data_AF-A0A0M2PFL8-F1
#
_entry.id   AF-A0A0M2PFL8-F1
#
_cell.length_a   1.000
_cell.length_b   1.000
_cell.length_c   1.000
_cell.angle_alpha   90.00
_cell.angle_beta   90.00
_cell.angle_gamma   90.00
#
_symmetry.space_group_name_H-M   'P 1'
#
loop_
_entity.id
_entity.type
_entity.pdbx_description
1 polymer ?
#
loop_
_entity_poly.entity_id
_entity_poly.type
_entity_poly.pdbx_seq_one_letter_code
_entity_poly.pdbx_strand_id
1 'polypeptide(L)'
;MLIGFQTANYFARAANYQTSIDNWSDAERKVIENYSLAEFNRICSDIKGAGFTHIELWMGHAFPKFMTPYFADELKMIWQNHGLDVYSYSCSLGDPVRHPTWTGLCFETAKML
;
A
#
# COMPACT_ATOMS: atom_id res chain seq x y z
N MET A 1 16.33 -2.94 16.45
CA MET A 1 14.86 -3.08 16.49
C MET A 1 14.30 -2.13 15.45
N LEU A 2 13.50 -2.64 14.51
CA LEU A 2 12.85 -1.82 13.48
C LEU A 2 11.46 -1.39 13.98
N ILE A 3 11.15 -0.10 13.91
CA ILE A 3 9.82 0.44 14.20
C ILE A 3 9.29 1.01 12.89
N GLY A 4 8.25 0.37 12.35
CA GLY A 4 7.68 0.72 11.06
C GLY A 4 6.20 1.03 11.16
N PHE A 5 5.74 2.01 10.38
CA PHE A 5 4.33 2.33 10.27
C PHE A 5 3.63 1.37 9.29
N GLN A 6 2.47 0.83 9.66
CA GLN A 6 1.63 0.02 8.76
C GLN A 6 0.76 0.95 7.91
N THR A 7 1.02 1.07 6.61
CA THR A 7 0.27 2.02 5.76
C THR A 7 -1.21 1.67 5.64
N ALA A 8 -1.57 0.40 5.89
CA ALA A 8 -2.95 -0.04 6.08
C ALA A 8 -3.73 0.76 7.15
N ASN A 9 -3.08 1.47 8.07
CA ASN A 9 -3.79 2.36 9.02
C ASN A 9 -4.44 3.58 8.33
N TYR A 10 -3.90 4.02 7.19
CA TYR A 10 -4.50 5.12 6.40
C TYR A 10 -5.59 4.65 5.45
N PHE A 11 -5.78 3.35 5.30
CA PHE A 11 -6.88 2.74 4.56
C PHE A 11 -8.25 3.36 4.90
N ALA A 12 -8.53 3.49 6.20
CA ALA A 12 -9.81 3.99 6.68
C ALA A 12 -10.04 5.48 6.32
N ARG A 13 -8.98 6.24 5.99
CA ARG A 13 -9.08 7.66 5.61
C ARG A 13 -9.92 7.87 4.35
N ALA A 14 -9.83 6.97 3.36
CA ALA A 14 -10.66 7.08 2.15
C ALA A 14 -12.15 6.82 2.42
N ALA A 15 -12.47 6.13 3.52
CA ALA A 15 -13.82 5.98 4.02
C ALA A 15 -14.18 7.04 5.09
N ASN A 16 -13.35 8.08 5.27
CA ASN A 16 -13.47 9.07 6.34
C ASN A 16 -13.61 8.44 7.74
N TYR A 17 -12.98 7.28 7.96
CA TYR A 17 -13.09 6.46 9.16
C TYR A 17 -14.52 6.02 9.51
N GLN A 18 -15.45 6.10 8.55
CA GLN A 18 -16.83 5.66 8.66
C GLN A 18 -17.02 4.32 7.95
N THR A 19 -16.34 3.29 8.45
CA THR A 19 -16.48 1.91 7.95
C THR A 19 -16.59 0.93 9.11
N SER A 20 -17.11 -0.26 8.83
CA SER A 20 -17.16 -1.39 9.76
C SER A 20 -16.41 -2.57 9.16
N ILE A 21 -16.12 -3.58 9.98
CA ILE A 21 -15.47 -4.80 9.50
C ILE A 21 -16.30 -5.53 8.43
N ASP A 22 -17.63 -5.48 8.54
CA ASP A 22 -18.55 -6.04 7.55
C ASP A 22 -18.46 -5.33 6.19
N ASN A 23 -18.03 -4.06 6.19
CA ASN A 23 -17.88 -3.22 5.00
C ASN A 23 -16.41 -3.07 4.57
N TRP A 24 -15.52 -3.94 5.07
CA TRP A 24 -14.09 -3.86 4.77
C TRP A 24 -13.80 -3.91 3.27
N SER A 25 -14.42 -4.85 2.55
CA SER A 25 -14.21 -5.01 1.10
C SER A 25 -14.66 -3.79 0.28
N ASP A 26 -15.73 -3.12 0.70
CA ASP A 26 -16.20 -1.91 0.01
C ASP A 26 -15.27 -0.73 0.27
N ALA A 27 -14.74 -0.60 1.48
CA ALA A 27 -13.73 0.38 1.79
C ALA A 27 -12.42 0.07 1.03
N GLU A 28 -12.00 -1.20 0.92
CA GLU A 28 -10.82 -1.66 0.18
C GLU A 28 -10.91 -1.22 -1.28
N ARG A 29 -12.05 -1.52 -1.90
CA ARG A 29 -12.36 -1.11 -3.25
C ARG A 29 -12.27 0.41 -3.42
N LYS A 30 -12.86 1.20 -2.52
CA LYS A 30 -12.81 2.67 -2.59
C LYS A 30 -11.39 3.21 -2.52
N VAL A 31 -10.52 2.62 -1.70
CA VAL A 31 -9.10 3.03 -1.64
C VAL A 31 -8.42 2.76 -2.96
N ILE A 32 -8.59 1.55 -3.49
CA ILE A 32 -7.95 1.15 -4.75
C ILE A 32 -8.46 2.02 -5.91
N GLU A 33 -9.77 2.26 -5.99
CA GLU A 33 -10.39 3.05 -7.08
C GLU A 33 -10.05 4.54 -7.00
N ASN A 34 -9.93 5.11 -5.81
CA ASN A 34 -9.62 6.54 -5.62
C ASN A 34 -8.14 6.79 -5.35
N TYR A 35 -7.30 5.77 -5.50
CA TYR A 35 -5.87 5.93 -5.25
C TYR A 35 -5.26 6.97 -6.17
N SER A 36 -4.39 7.81 -5.60
CA SER A 36 -3.56 8.73 -6.38
C SER A 36 -2.18 8.87 -5.73
N LEU A 37 -1.17 9.09 -6.57
CA LEU A 37 0.20 9.37 -6.11
C LEU A 37 0.26 10.61 -5.21
N ALA A 38 -0.59 11.61 -5.46
CA ALA A 38 -0.69 12.81 -4.63
C ALA A 38 -1.16 12.48 -3.20
N GLU A 39 -2.13 11.59 -3.03
CA GLU A 39 -2.58 11.16 -1.70
C GLU A 39 -1.51 10.31 -1.01
N PHE A 40 -0.84 9.41 -1.73
CA PHE A 40 0.27 8.65 -1.17
C PHE A 40 1.42 9.54 -0.70
N ASN A 41 1.75 10.59 -1.47
CA ASN A 41 2.73 11.59 -1.04
C ASN A 41 2.32 12.32 0.25
N ARG A 42 1.02 12.63 0.44
CA ARG A 42 0.53 13.20 1.71
C ARG A 42 0.66 12.20 2.86
N ILE A 43 0.31 10.93 2.62
CA ILE A 43 0.47 9.85 3.61
C ILE A 43 1.94 9.73 4.04
N CYS A 44 2.88 9.71 3.10
CA CYS A 44 4.32 9.69 3.43
C CYS A 44 4.74 10.91 4.25
N SER A 45 4.24 12.10 3.91
CA SER A 45 4.50 13.31 4.68
C SER A 45 3.97 13.22 6.12
N ASP A 46 2.75 12.71 6.30
CA ASP A 46 2.12 12.54 7.63
C ASP A 46 2.91 11.52 8.47
N ILE A 47 3.31 10.40 7.88
CA ILE A 47 4.11 9.35 8.54
C ILE A 47 5.48 9.90 8.97
N LYS A 48 6.15 10.65 8.08
CA LYS A 48 7.43 11.28 8.40
C LYS A 48 7.28 12.33 9.49
N GLY A 49 6.22 13.14 9.44
CA GLY A 49 5.89 14.13 10.46
C GLY A 49 5.64 13.50 11.84
N ALA A 50 5.13 12.27 11.88
CA ALA A 50 4.98 11.49 13.12
C ALA A 50 6.29 10.86 13.63
N GLY A 51 7.42 11.03 12.91
CA GLY A 51 8.75 10.59 13.34
C GLY A 51 9.16 9.19 12.86
N PHE A 52 8.37 8.53 12.02
CA PHE A 52 8.75 7.25 11.46
C PHE A 52 9.78 7.40 10.33
N THR A 53 10.62 6.38 10.18
CA THR A 53 11.60 6.25 9.09
C THR A 53 11.40 4.99 8.26
N HIS A 54 10.53 4.08 8.70
CA HIS A 54 10.26 2.82 8.01
C HIS A 54 8.76 2.64 7.84
N ILE A 55 8.34 2.04 6.72
CA ILE A 55 6.94 1.73 6.41
C ILE A 55 6.79 0.30 5.89
N GLU A 56 5.68 -0.31 6.24
CA GLU A 56 5.13 -1.44 5.49
C GLU A 56 4.21 -0.88 4.41
N LEU A 57 4.31 -1.39 3.19
CA LEU A 57 3.49 -0.95 2.07
C LEU A 57 2.32 -1.91 1.83
N TRP A 58 1.12 -1.46 2.17
CA TRP A 58 -0.09 -2.24 1.99
C TRP A 58 -0.55 -2.22 0.52
N MET A 59 -1.08 -3.34 0.03
CA MET A 59 -1.48 -3.52 -1.36
C MET A 59 -2.46 -2.48 -1.92
N GLY A 60 -3.22 -1.77 -1.08
CA GLY A 60 -4.09 -0.68 -1.55
C GLY A 60 -3.34 0.48 -2.19
N HIS A 61 -2.05 0.67 -1.86
CA HIS A 61 -1.20 1.71 -2.48
C HIS A 61 -0.43 1.23 -3.71
N ALA A 62 -0.31 -0.10 -3.87
CA ALA A 62 0.43 -0.75 -4.94
C ALA A 62 -0.32 -2.02 -5.38
N PHE A 63 -1.52 -1.83 -5.94
CA PHE A 63 -2.43 -2.94 -6.21
C PHE A 63 -1.93 -3.79 -7.40
N PRO A 64 -1.74 -5.11 -7.26
CA PRO A 64 -1.00 -5.92 -8.25
C PRO A 64 -1.50 -5.84 -9.69
N LYS A 65 -2.81 -5.64 -9.90
CA LYS A 65 -3.39 -5.54 -11.26
C LYS A 65 -3.00 -4.27 -12.01
N PHE A 66 -2.60 -3.22 -11.29
CA PHE A 66 -2.28 -1.90 -11.85
C PHE A 66 -0.79 -1.58 -11.78
N MET A 67 0.00 -2.46 -11.16
CA MET A 67 1.43 -2.26 -11.01
C MET A 67 2.15 -2.42 -12.34
N THR A 68 3.00 -1.44 -12.61
CA THR A 68 3.96 -1.43 -13.72
C THR A 68 5.31 -0.99 -13.16
N PRO A 69 6.43 -1.28 -13.85
CA PRO A 69 7.74 -0.80 -13.42
C PRO A 69 7.77 0.73 -13.25
N TYR A 70 7.17 1.47 -14.19
CA TYR A 70 7.08 2.93 -14.12
C TYR A 70 6.34 3.40 -12.85
N PHE A 71 5.19 2.81 -12.56
CA PHE A 71 4.42 3.18 -11.37
C PHE A 71 5.12 2.78 -10.07
N ALA A 72 5.85 1.65 -10.05
CA ALA A 72 6.68 1.26 -8.93
C ALA A 72 7.80 2.28 -8.67
N ASP A 73 8.44 2.80 -9.73
CA ASP A 73 9.48 3.82 -9.62
C ASP A 73 8.94 5.16 -9.09
N GLU A 74 7.75 5.57 -9.53
CA GLU A 74 7.06 6.76 -8.99
C GLU A 74 6.75 6.60 -7.49
N LEU A 75 6.23 5.45 -7.08
CA LEU A 75 6.00 5.13 -5.67
C LEU A 75 7.31 5.19 -4.86
N LYS A 76 8.37 4.56 -5.37
CA LYS A 76 9.72 4.54 -4.77
C LYS A 76 10.23 5.94 -4.53
N MET A 77 10.17 6.78 -5.57
CA MET A 77 10.61 8.16 -5.50
C MET A 77 9.85 8.93 -4.41
N ILE A 78 8.54 8.73 -4.27
CA ILE A 78 7.74 9.41 -3.25
C ILE A 78 8.21 9.06 -1.84
N TRP A 79 8.27 7.78 -1.46
CA TRP A 79 8.64 7.44 -0.08
C TRP A 79 10.10 7.82 0.23
N GLN A 80 11.01 7.68 -0.76
CA GLN A 80 12.41 8.07 -0.62
C GLN A 80 12.57 9.59 -0.42
N ASN A 81 11.78 10.41 -1.12
CA ASN A 81 11.79 11.87 -0.95
C ASN A 81 11.40 12.32 0.47
N HIS A 82 10.62 11.49 1.20
CA HIS A 82 10.30 11.73 2.61
C HIS A 82 11.29 11.08 3.59
N GLY A 83 12.32 10.40 3.08
CA GLY A 83 13.28 9.64 3.89
C GLY A 83 12.62 8.48 4.64
N LEU A 84 11.72 7.78 3.96
CA LEU A 84 11.07 6.56 4.45
C LEU A 84 11.61 5.35 3.69
N ASP A 85 11.85 4.25 4.40
CA ASP A 85 12.25 2.97 3.83
C ASP A 85 11.11 1.95 3.89
N VAL A 86 10.79 1.32 2.76
CA VAL A 86 9.84 0.20 2.72
C VAL A 86 10.56 -1.09 3.12
N TYR A 87 10.08 -1.79 4.14
CA TYR A 87 10.69 -3.05 4.59
C TYR A 87 9.86 -4.30 4.27
N SER A 88 8.59 -4.12 3.91
CA SER A 88 7.70 -5.22 3.51
C SER A 88 6.53 -4.71 2.69
N TYR A 89 5.94 -5.62 1.92
CA TYR A 89 4.73 -5.40 1.13
C TYR A 89 3.65 -6.39 1.56
N SER A 90 2.52 -5.90 2.08
CA SER A 90 1.39 -6.77 2.48
C SER A 90 0.34 -6.87 1.39
N CYS A 91 0.28 -8.05 0.77
CA CYS A 91 -0.74 -8.45 -0.21
C CYS A 91 -1.56 -9.62 0.34
N SER A 92 -2.87 -9.60 0.13
CA SER A 92 -3.69 -10.80 0.32
C SER A 92 -3.38 -11.80 -0.80
N LEU A 93 -2.78 -12.94 -0.48
CA LEU A 93 -2.41 -13.95 -1.48
C LEU A 93 -3.60 -14.78 -1.98
N GLY A 94 -4.74 -14.72 -1.27
CA GLY A 94 -5.86 -15.63 -1.49
C GLY A 94 -5.49 -17.10 -1.26
N ASP A 95 -6.20 -18.00 -1.94
CA ASP A 95 -5.82 -19.42 -2.03
C ASP A 95 -4.87 -19.61 -3.22
N PRO A 96 -3.56 -19.89 -2.99
CA PRO A 96 -2.58 -19.99 -4.06
C PRO A 96 -2.75 -21.22 -4.95
N VAL A 97 -3.46 -22.25 -4.47
CA VAL A 97 -3.77 -23.45 -5.27
C VAL A 97 -4.91 -23.15 -6.24
N ARG A 98 -5.93 -22.42 -5.78
CA ARG A 98 -7.09 -22.04 -6.62
C ARG A 98 -6.81 -20.83 -7.52
N HIS A 99 -5.94 -19.91 -7.10
CA HIS A 99 -5.68 -18.66 -7.80
C HIS A 99 -4.17 -18.39 -8.01
N PRO A 100 -3.42 -19.32 -8.62
CA PRO A 100 -1.96 -19.21 -8.75
C PRO A 100 -1.51 -17.97 -9.52
N THR A 101 -2.31 -17.51 -10.51
CA THR A 101 -2.01 -16.27 -11.27
C THR A 101 -2.05 -15.03 -10.39
N TRP A 102 -3.01 -14.94 -9.46
CA TRP A 102 -3.10 -13.81 -8.53
C TRP A 102 -1.92 -13.79 -7.56
N THR A 103 -1.60 -14.96 -6.98
CA THR A 103 -0.43 -15.12 -6.12
C THR A 103 0.85 -14.72 -6.83
N GLY A 104 1.03 -15.15 -8.09
CA GLY A 104 2.16 -14.74 -8.93
C GLY A 104 2.25 -13.22 -9.09
N LEU A 105 1.14 -12.54 -9.37
CA LEU A 105 1.10 -11.07 -9.49
C LEU A 105 1.47 -10.35 -8.20
N CYS A 106 1.02 -10.82 -7.02
CA CYS A 106 1.45 -10.27 -5.74
C CYS A 106 2.98 -10.38 -5.57
N PHE A 107 3.59 -11.53 -5.93
CA PHE A 107 5.04 -11.72 -5.83
C PHE A 107 5.83 -10.86 -6.83
N GLU A 108 5.38 -10.77 -8.08
CA GLU A 108 6.04 -9.90 -9.06
C GLU A 108 5.93 -8.43 -8.66
N THR A 109 4.78 -8.01 -8.12
CA THR A 109 4.62 -6.67 -7.53
C THR A 109 5.62 -6.44 -6.40
N ALA A 110 5.74 -7.38 -5.46
CA ALA A 110 6.68 -7.29 -4.34
C ALA A 110 8.14 -7.17 -4.79
N LYS A 111 8.52 -7.77 -5.92
CA LYS A 111 9.88 -7.65 -6.48
C LYS A 111 10.16 -6.29 -7.12
N MET A 112 9.12 -5.58 -7.56
CA MET A 112 9.26 -4.27 -8.21
C MET A 112 9.44 -3.13 -7.20
N LEU A 113 8.94 -3.30 -5.99
CA LEU A 113 8.90 -2.31 -4.91
C LEU A 113 10.18 -2.36 -4.07
#